data_AF-A0A9D1M8N6-F1
#
_entry.id   AF-A0A9D1M8N6-F1
#
_cell.length_a   1.000
_cell.length_b   1.000
_cell.length_c   1.000
_cell.angle_alpha   90.00
_cell.angle_beta   90.00
_cell.angle_gamma   90.00
#
_symmetry.space_group_name_H-M   'P 1'
#
loop_
_entity.id
_entity.type
_entity.pdbx_description
1 polymer ?
#
loop_
_entity_poly.entity_id
_entity_poly.type
_entity_poly.pdbx_seq_one_letter_code
_entity_poly.pdbx_strand_id
1 'polypeptide(L)'
;MEKKITVSRDVNQKSPSGRKNNEDAKEQYRINERIRVREVRVVGDNVEQGIYTIQEALHMADDLGLDLVEISPNAVPPVCKIIDYQKFLYQQKKRQKEQKAKSTKVVVKEIRFGPQTDDHDYNFKLKHAKSFLEEGAKVKAYVFFKGRSILFKEQGEV
;
A
#
# COMPACT_ATOMS: atom_id res chain seq x y z
N MET A 1 27.56 7.84 19.04
CA MET A 1 26.65 7.38 17.97
C MET A 1 25.95 8.59 17.39
N GLU A 2 26.47 9.12 16.28
CA GLU A 2 25.92 10.27 15.58
C GLU A 2 24.54 9.92 14.99
N LYS A 3 23.52 10.71 15.32
CA LYS A 3 22.23 10.67 14.65
C LYS A 3 22.23 11.78 13.59
N LYS A 4 22.48 11.41 12.34
CA LYS A 4 22.34 12.30 11.17
C LYS A 4 20.89 12.76 11.04
N ILE A 5 20.65 14.06 11.16
CA ILE A 5 19.39 14.70 10.78
C ILE A 5 19.50 15.00 9.29
N THR A 6 18.78 14.26 8.45
CA THR A 6 18.74 14.47 7.00
C THR A 6 17.67 15.51 6.66
N VAL A 7 18.09 16.70 6.23
CA VAL A 7 17.20 17.75 5.72
C VAL A 7 16.90 17.46 4.24
N SER A 8 15.75 16.86 3.96
CA SER A 8 15.29 16.60 2.59
C SER A 8 14.52 17.79 2.02
N ARG A 9 14.91 18.26 0.82
CA ARG A 9 14.18 19.24 0.01
C ARG A 9 12.85 18.65 -0.47
N ASP A 10 11.74 19.32 -0.22
CA ASP A 10 10.41 18.91 -0.71
C ASP A 10 10.23 19.24 -2.19
N VAL A 11 10.01 18.20 -2.99
CA VAL A 11 9.30 18.30 -4.27
C VAL A 11 7.82 18.01 -3.98
N ASN A 12 6.97 19.02 -4.17
CA ASN A 12 5.52 18.96 -3.99
C ASN A 12 4.89 17.92 -4.94
N GLN A 13 4.41 16.80 -4.41
CA GLN A 13 3.51 15.88 -5.12
C GLN A 13 2.12 15.93 -4.49
N LYS A 14 1.18 16.55 -5.21
CA LYS A 14 -0.26 16.48 -4.91
C LYS A 14 -0.71 15.03 -4.92
N SER A 15 -1.18 14.53 -3.78
CA SER A 15 -1.88 13.24 -3.70
C SER A 15 -3.26 13.36 -4.38
N PRO A 16 -3.58 12.57 -5.42
CA PRO A 16 -4.92 12.58 -5.98
C PRO A 16 -5.88 11.84 -5.04
N SER A 17 -6.90 12.55 -4.54
CA SER A 17 -8.02 11.97 -3.80
C SER A 17 -8.98 11.28 -4.77
N GLY A 18 -8.65 10.05 -5.19
CA GLY A 18 -9.56 9.19 -5.93
C GLY A 18 -10.50 8.44 -4.99
N ARG A 19 -11.80 8.71 -5.07
CA ARG A 19 -12.84 7.79 -4.55
C ARG A 19 -12.69 6.48 -5.35
N LYS A 20 -12.08 5.45 -4.75
CA LYS A 20 -12.01 4.12 -5.37
C LYS A 20 -13.43 3.54 -5.42
N ASN A 21 -13.94 3.35 -6.62
CA ASN A 21 -15.21 2.68 -6.85
C ASN A 21 -15.09 1.23 -6.39
N ASN A 22 -16.11 0.74 -5.70
CA ASN A 22 -16.15 -0.61 -5.12
C ASN A 22 -16.31 -1.71 -6.20
N GLU A 23 -16.46 -1.31 -7.47
CA GLU A 23 -16.66 -2.18 -8.64
C GLU A 23 -15.34 -2.73 -9.21
N ASP A 24 -14.23 -2.02 -9.03
CA ASP A 24 -12.89 -2.41 -9.53
C ASP A 24 -12.39 -3.76 -8.96
N ALA A 25 -12.97 -4.22 -7.84
CA ALA A 25 -12.59 -5.48 -7.20
C ALA A 25 -13.18 -6.72 -7.91
N LYS A 26 -14.30 -6.58 -8.64
CA LYS A 26 -14.93 -7.70 -9.36
C LYS A 26 -14.19 -8.07 -10.65
N GLU A 27 -13.40 -7.14 -11.21
CA GLU A 27 -12.63 -7.35 -12.44
C GLU A 27 -11.19 -7.84 -12.21
N GLN A 28 -10.79 -8.09 -10.96
CA GLN A 28 -9.38 -8.35 -10.66
C GLN A 28 -8.86 -9.71 -11.19
N TYR A 29 -9.72 -10.70 -11.40
CA TYR A 29 -9.32 -12.05 -11.82
C TYR A 29 -10.10 -12.51 -13.06
N ARG A 30 -9.39 -13.15 -14.00
CA ARG A 30 -10.02 -13.89 -15.09
C ARG A 30 -10.43 -15.27 -14.57
N ILE A 31 -11.62 -15.72 -14.96
CA ILE A 31 -12.18 -17.00 -14.52
C ILE A 31 -12.72 -17.79 -15.70
N ASN A 32 -12.64 -19.12 -15.62
CA ASN A 32 -13.24 -20.07 -16.55
C ASN A 32 -12.96 -19.67 -18.02
N GLU A 33 -14.00 -19.54 -18.84
CA GLU A 33 -13.96 -19.15 -20.26
C GLU A 33 -13.30 -17.78 -20.55
N ARG A 34 -13.05 -16.96 -19.53
CA ARG A 34 -12.32 -15.69 -19.70
C ARG A 34 -10.82 -15.89 -19.79
N ILE A 35 -10.31 -17.09 -19.47
CA ILE A 35 -8.90 -17.46 -19.57
C ILE A 35 -8.65 -17.96 -21.01
N ARG A 36 -7.84 -17.24 -21.78
CA ARG A 36 -7.65 -17.46 -23.24
C ARG A 36 -6.27 -17.99 -23.62
N VAL A 37 -5.56 -18.61 -22.69
CA VAL A 37 -4.23 -19.18 -22.93
C VAL A 37 -4.33 -20.65 -23.31
N ARG A 38 -3.26 -21.21 -23.89
CA ARG A 38 -3.24 -22.62 -24.32
C ARG A 38 -3.03 -23.58 -23.15
N GLU A 39 -2.11 -23.23 -22.26
CA GLU A 39 -1.70 -24.06 -21.13
C GLU A 39 -1.64 -23.20 -19.87
N VAL A 40 -1.94 -23.84 -18.74
CA VAL A 40 -1.94 -23.23 -17.41
C VAL A 40 -1.30 -24.18 -16.42
N ARG A 41 -0.65 -23.62 -15.40
CA ARG A 41 -0.25 -24.38 -14.22
C ARG A 41 -1.41 -24.40 -13.24
N VAL A 42 -1.98 -25.57 -13.00
CA VAL A 42 -3.12 -25.77 -12.10
C VAL A 42 -2.63 -26.04 -10.68
N VAL A 43 -3.27 -25.38 -9.71
CA VAL A 43 -3.09 -25.62 -8.27
C VAL A 43 -4.44 -25.70 -7.55
N GLY A 44 -4.49 -26.39 -6.40
CA GLY A 44 -5.69 -26.49 -5.58
C GLY A 44 -5.57 -27.57 -4.50
N ASP A 45 -6.55 -27.65 -3.61
CA ASP A 45 -6.49 -28.53 -2.44
C ASP A 45 -6.87 -29.99 -2.77
N ASN A 46 -7.70 -30.20 -3.81
CA ASN A 46 -8.19 -31.52 -4.24
C ASN A 46 -7.89 -31.81 -5.73
N VAL A 47 -6.80 -31.24 -6.24
CA VAL A 47 -6.41 -31.41 -7.64
C VAL A 47 -4.92 -31.74 -7.72
N GLU A 48 -4.56 -32.59 -8.66
CA GLU A 48 -3.16 -32.85 -8.95
C GLU A 48 -2.53 -31.59 -9.54
N GLN A 49 -1.39 -31.18 -8.97
CA GLN A 49 -0.71 -29.96 -9.39
C GLN A 49 0.16 -30.26 -10.60
N GLY A 50 -0.02 -29.50 -11.67
CA GLY A 50 0.64 -29.78 -12.93
C GLY A 50 0.42 -28.70 -13.97
N ILE A 51 1.03 -28.89 -15.14
CA ILE A 51 0.75 -28.09 -16.32
C ILE A 51 -0.27 -28.86 -17.14
N TYR A 52 -1.38 -28.20 -17.47
CA TYR A 52 -2.47 -28.76 -18.23
C TYR A 52 -2.86 -27.81 -19.35
N THR A 53 -3.50 -28.35 -20.38
CA THR A 53 -4.21 -27.51 -21.34
C THR A 53 -5.35 -26.77 -20.65
N ILE A 54 -5.78 -25.64 -21.21
CA ILE A 54 -6.91 -24.90 -20.66
C ILE A 54 -8.20 -25.74 -20.61
N GLN A 55 -8.40 -26.63 -21.58
CA GLN A 55 -9.58 -27.49 -21.65
C GLN A 55 -9.61 -28.52 -20.51
N GLU A 56 -8.49 -29.20 -20.26
CA GLU A 56 -8.36 -30.12 -19.12
C GLU A 56 -8.55 -29.38 -17.79
N ALA A 57 -7.97 -28.19 -17.66
CA ALA A 57 -8.09 -27.37 -16.47
C ALA A 57 -9.54 -26.93 -16.19
N LEU A 58 -10.31 -26.59 -17.22
CA LEU A 58 -11.74 -26.28 -17.12
C LEU A 58 -12.54 -27.51 -16.73
N HIS A 59 -12.28 -28.66 -17.37
CA HIS A 59 -12.98 -29.91 -17.05
C HIS A 59 -12.76 -30.34 -15.60
N MET A 60 -11.52 -30.26 -15.10
CA MET A 60 -11.21 -30.53 -13.69
C MET A 60 -11.94 -29.59 -12.72
N ALA A 61 -12.17 -28.33 -13.11
CA ALA A 61 -12.93 -27.39 -12.29
C ALA A 61 -14.42 -27.76 -12.28
N ASP A 62 -14.98 -28.11 -13.44
CA ASP A 62 -16.38 -28.52 -13.61
C ASP A 62 -16.67 -29.82 -12.84
N ASP A 63 -15.79 -30.82 -12.91
CA ASP A 63 -15.94 -32.11 -12.19
C ASP A 63 -16.02 -31.92 -10.67
N LEU A 64 -15.35 -30.89 -10.15
CA LEU A 64 -15.37 -30.52 -8.75
C LEU A 64 -16.50 -29.53 -8.40
N GLY A 65 -17.24 -29.02 -9.39
CA GLY A 65 -18.23 -27.97 -9.22
C GLY A 65 -17.63 -26.66 -8.70
N LEU A 66 -16.39 -26.35 -9.08
CA LEU A 66 -15.61 -25.18 -8.66
C LEU A 66 -15.27 -24.29 -9.88
N ASP A 67 -14.67 -23.13 -9.63
CA ASP A 67 -14.21 -22.22 -10.68
C ASP A 67 -12.70 -22.35 -10.92
N LEU A 68 -12.28 -22.25 -12.18
CA LEU A 68 -10.89 -22.05 -12.56
C LEU A 68 -10.56 -20.55 -12.52
N VAL A 69 -9.74 -20.13 -11.57
CA VAL A 69 -9.40 -18.72 -11.35
C VAL A 69 -7.94 -18.45 -11.70
N GLU A 70 -7.65 -17.55 -12.63
CA GLU A 70 -6.28 -17.12 -12.96
C GLU A 70 -5.72 -16.23 -11.84
N ILE A 71 -4.83 -16.77 -11.01
CA ILE A 71 -4.26 -16.04 -9.85
C ILE A 71 -2.97 -15.30 -10.23
N SER A 72 -2.17 -15.85 -11.14
CA SER A 72 -0.94 -15.22 -11.61
C SER A 72 -0.86 -15.22 -13.13
N PRO A 73 -1.27 -14.12 -13.80
CA PRO A 73 -1.23 -14.02 -15.27
C PRO A 73 0.20 -13.87 -15.82
N ASN A 74 1.14 -13.39 -15.00
CA ASN A 74 2.50 -13.06 -15.44
C ASN A 74 3.47 -14.26 -15.38
N ALA A 75 3.03 -15.40 -14.86
CA ALA A 75 3.84 -16.62 -14.82
C ALA A 75 3.85 -17.32 -16.19
N VAL A 76 4.86 -18.16 -16.43
CA VAL A 76 4.98 -18.98 -17.65
C VAL A 76 5.06 -20.47 -17.26
N PRO A 77 4.03 -21.30 -17.55
CA PRO A 77 2.66 -20.90 -17.93
C PRO A 77 1.92 -20.17 -16.79
N PRO A 78 0.85 -19.40 -17.08
CA PRO A 78 0.04 -18.70 -16.07
C PRO A 78 -0.48 -19.65 -14.99
N VAL A 79 -0.56 -19.17 -13.75
CA VAL A 79 -1.02 -20.00 -12.62
C VAL A 79 -2.51 -19.80 -12.42
N CYS A 80 -3.25 -20.89 -12.56
CA CYS A 80 -4.68 -20.97 -12.31
C CYS A 80 -4.96 -21.87 -11.10
N LYS A 81 -5.93 -21.46 -10.28
CA LYS A 81 -6.33 -22.16 -9.07
C LYS A 81 -7.79 -22.61 -9.19
N ILE A 82 -8.06 -23.88 -8.90
CA ILE A 82 -9.43 -24.42 -8.86
C ILE A 82 -10.00 -24.23 -7.45
N ILE A 83 -10.99 -23.33 -7.32
CA ILE A 83 -11.58 -22.90 -6.04
C ILE A 83 -12.99 -22.32 -6.23
N ASP A 84 -13.78 -22.25 -5.16
CA ASP A 84 -15.01 -21.45 -5.11
C ASP A 84 -14.66 -19.95 -5.18
N TYR A 85 -15.02 -19.30 -6.28
CA TYR A 85 -14.67 -17.91 -6.54
C TYR A 85 -15.29 -16.93 -5.53
N GLN A 86 -16.55 -17.15 -5.11
CA GLN A 86 -17.24 -16.24 -4.18
C GLN A 86 -16.64 -16.32 -2.78
N LYS A 87 -16.37 -17.54 -2.31
CA LYS A 87 -15.69 -17.78 -1.03
C LYS A 87 -14.28 -17.20 -1.05
N PHE A 88 -13.56 -17.36 -2.15
CA PHE A 88 -12.24 -16.75 -2.34
C PHE A 88 -12.29 -15.23 -2.22
N LEU A 89 -13.18 -14.55 -2.96
CA LEU A 89 -13.32 -13.10 -2.91
C LEU A 89 -13.66 -12.60 -1.49
N TYR A 90 -14.54 -13.32 -0.79
CA TYR A 90 -14.88 -12.99 0.59
C TYR A 90 -13.65 -13.09 1.52
N GLN A 91 -12.90 -14.19 1.44
CA GLN A 91 -11.70 -14.39 2.25
C GLN A 91 -10.63 -13.35 1.94
N GLN A 92 -10.43 -13.04 0.66
CA GLN A 92 -9.48 -12.01 0.22
C GLN A 92 -9.87 -10.64 0.79
N LYS A 93 -11.15 -10.26 0.68
CA LYS A 93 -11.65 -9.00 1.23
C LYS A 93 -11.54 -8.93 2.75
N LYS A 94 -11.85 -10.03 3.45
CA LYS A 94 -11.68 -10.14 4.91
C LYS A 94 -10.21 -9.96 5.29
N ARG A 95 -9.31 -10.71 4.64
CA ARG A 95 -7.86 -10.63 4.88
C ARG A 95 -7.30 -9.24 4.59
N GLN A 96 -7.72 -8.58 3.50
CA GLN A 96 -7.32 -7.20 3.18
C GLN A 96 -7.80 -6.20 4.23
N LYS A 97 -9.04 -6.33 4.72
CA LYS A 97 -9.55 -5.48 5.81
C LYS A 97 -8.76 -5.68 7.10
N GLU A 98 -8.47 -6.93 7.46
CA GLU A 98 -7.67 -7.25 8.64
C GLU A 98 -6.24 -6.71 8.51
N GLN A 99 -5.59 -6.87 7.34
CA GLN A 99 -4.26 -6.29 7.08
C GLN A 99 -4.28 -4.76 7.17
N LYS A 100 -5.30 -4.12 6.59
CA LYS A 100 -5.44 -2.66 6.65
C LYS A 100 -5.74 -2.15 8.06
N ALA A 101 -6.48 -2.92 8.87
CA ALA A 101 -6.73 -2.60 10.27
C ALA A 101 -5.47 -2.79 11.12
N LYS A 102 -4.66 -3.82 10.84
CA LYS A 102 -3.39 -4.07 11.51
C LYS A 102 -2.28 -3.11 11.08
N SER A 103 -2.33 -2.57 9.87
CA SER A 103 -1.35 -1.60 9.40
C SER A 103 -1.52 -0.29 10.17
N THR A 104 -0.58 0.02 11.07
CA THR A 104 -0.51 1.32 11.72
C THR A 104 -0.32 2.39 10.66
N LYS A 105 -1.34 3.22 10.45
CA LYS A 105 -1.25 4.35 9.53
C LYS A 105 -0.26 5.35 10.14
N VAL A 106 0.95 5.39 9.60
CA VAL A 106 1.97 6.34 10.02
C VAL A 106 1.46 7.75 9.69
N VAL A 107 1.08 8.49 10.72
CA VAL A 107 0.67 9.89 10.60
C VAL A 107 1.94 10.74 10.56
N VAL A 108 2.03 11.65 9.59
CA VAL A 108 3.09 12.67 9.56
C VAL A 108 2.49 13.97 10.08
N LYS A 109 3.08 14.52 11.14
CA LYS A 109 2.75 15.83 11.70
C LYS A 109 3.81 16.84 11.31
N GLU A 110 3.39 18.00 10.84
CA GLU A 110 4.28 19.08 10.47
C GLU A 110 4.38 20.11 11.59
N ILE A 111 5.61 20.54 11.91
CA ILE A 111 5.86 21.62 12.87
C ILE A 111 6.63 22.72 12.15
N ARG A 112 6.07 23.94 12.20
CA ARG A 112 6.62 25.10 11.50
C ARG A 112 7.29 26.05 12.48
N PHE A 113 8.56 26.34 12.22
CA PHE A 113 9.34 27.34 12.93
C PHE A 113 9.45 28.62 12.09
N GLY A 114 9.52 29.78 12.75
CA GLY A 114 9.87 31.05 12.12
C GLY A 114 11.33 31.40 12.41
N PRO A 115 11.97 32.26 11.60
CA PRO A 115 13.35 32.71 11.84
C PRO A 115 13.51 33.56 13.11
N GLN A 116 12.41 34.04 13.69
CA GLN A 116 12.38 34.82 14.93
C GLN A 116 11.58 34.09 16.03
N THR A 117 11.50 32.76 15.98
CA THR A 117 10.87 31.98 17.06
C THR A 117 11.63 32.24 18.36
N ASP A 118 10.93 32.72 19.39
CA ASP A 118 11.49 32.92 20.72
C ASP A 118 11.65 31.60 21.50
N ASP A 119 12.39 31.63 22.60
CA ASP A 119 12.68 30.45 23.42
C ASP A 119 11.41 29.79 23.99
N HIS A 120 10.37 30.58 24.26
CA HIS A 120 9.12 30.07 24.81
C HIS A 120 8.32 29.31 23.74
N ASP A 121 8.17 29.88 22.54
CA ASP A 121 7.55 29.26 21.36
C ASP A 121 8.32 28.01 20.91
N TYR A 122 9.66 28.05 20.95
CA TYR A 122 10.49 26.87 20.67
C TYR A 122 10.20 25.73 21.64
N ASN A 123 10.23 26.00 22.96
CA ASN A 123 9.98 24.98 23.97
C ASN A 123 8.57 24.40 23.88
N PHE A 124 7.57 25.22 23.54
CA PHE A 124 6.21 24.75 23.30
C PHE A 124 6.12 23.79 22.11
N LYS A 125 6.74 24.14 20.97
CA LYS A 125 6.78 23.30 19.77
C LYS A 125 7.59 22.02 19.97
N LEU A 126 8.69 22.09 20.72
CA LEU A 126 9.50 20.92 21.09
C LEU A 126 8.68 19.92 21.93
N LYS A 127 7.88 20.41 22.88
CA LYS A 127 7.00 19.55 23.69
C LYS A 127 5.96 18.84 22.82
N HIS A 128 5.38 19.53 21.83
CA HIS A 128 4.44 18.93 20.87
C HIS A 128 5.13 17.90 19.97
N ALA A 129 6.35 18.20 19.50
CA ALA A 129 7.14 17.25 18.71
C ALA A 129 7.36 15.95 19.48
N LYS A 130 7.72 16.04 20.77
CA LYS A 130 7.92 14.87 21.64
C LYS A 130 6.62 14.08 21.84
N SER A 131 5.50 14.75 22.13
CA SER A 131 4.18 14.09 22.23
C SER A 131 3.81 13.33 20.95
N PHE A 132 3.99 13.94 19.78
CA PHE A 132 3.70 13.28 18.50
C PHE A 132 4.59 12.05 18.23
N LEU A 133 5.87 12.09 18.64
CA LEU A 133 6.76 10.94 18.52
C LEU A 133 6.37 9.82 19.49
N GLU A 134 5.98 10.16 20.72
CA GLU A 134 5.47 9.21 21.73
C GLU A 134 4.15 8.55 21.29
N GLU A 135 3.28 9.31 20.61
CA GLU A 135 2.06 8.82 19.97
C GLU A 135 2.32 7.98 18.69
N GLY A 136 3.58 7.81 18.28
CA GLY A 136 4.00 7.01 17.12
C GLY A 136 3.82 7.70 15.77
N ALA A 137 3.57 9.00 15.75
CA ALA A 137 3.59 9.81 14.54
C ALA A 137 5.03 10.14 14.12
N LYS A 138 5.24 10.35 12.82
CA LYS A 138 6.48 10.96 12.32
C LYS A 138 6.33 12.48 12.38
N VAL A 139 7.38 13.17 12.79
CA VAL A 139 7.39 14.63 12.82
C VAL A 139 8.28 15.16 11.70
N LYS A 140 7.76 16.12 10.94
CA LYS A 140 8.52 16.88 9.95
C LYS A 140 8.59 18.34 10.41
N ALA A 141 9.74 18.74 10.89
CA ALA A 141 10.01 20.11 11.32
C ALA A 141 10.66 20.90 10.18
N TYR A 142 10.23 22.13 9.95
CA TYR A 142 10.88 23.04 9.01
C TYR A 142 10.78 24.50 9.45
N VAL A 143 11.78 25.28 9.08
CA VAL A 143 11.78 26.73 9.25
C VAL A 143 11.23 27.38 8.00
N PHE A 144 10.21 28.22 8.14
CA PHE A 144 9.62 28.94 7.03
C PHE A 144 10.08 30.40 7.01
N PHE A 145 10.79 30.77 5.97
CA PHE A 145 11.27 32.13 5.75
C PHE A 145 10.26 32.90 4.87
N LYS A 146 9.82 34.09 5.30
CA LYS A 146 8.98 35.01 4.48
C LYS A 146 9.77 36.27 4.12
N GLY A 147 9.65 36.75 2.88
CA GLY A 147 10.21 38.05 2.47
C GLY A 147 11.74 38.13 2.58
N ARG A 148 12.26 39.18 3.23
CA ARG A 148 13.72 39.46 3.38
C ARG A 148 14.45 38.49 4.32
N SER A 149 13.75 37.57 4.98
CA SER A 149 14.35 36.62 5.93
C SER A 149 15.20 35.51 5.29
N ILE A 150 15.22 35.39 3.96
CA ILE A 150 16.04 34.41 3.22
C ILE A 150 17.56 34.61 3.46
N LEU A 151 17.96 35.82 3.86
CA LEU A 151 19.36 36.20 4.12
C LEU A 151 19.94 35.54 5.39
N PHE A 152 19.10 35.01 6.28
CA PHE A 152 19.50 34.39 7.55
C PHE A 152 19.41 32.86 7.53
N LYS A 153 19.63 32.25 6.35
CA LYS A 153 19.49 30.80 6.16
C LYS A 153 20.44 29.98 7.05
N GLU A 154 21.59 30.54 7.42
CA GLU A 154 22.56 29.93 8.32
C GLU A 154 22.05 29.76 9.77
N GLN A 155 21.07 30.55 10.21
CA GLN A 155 20.46 30.38 11.55
C GLN A 155 19.51 29.19 11.65
N GLY A 156 19.13 28.57 10.52
CA GLY A 156 18.26 27.40 10.48
C GLY A 156 18.98 26.06 10.30
N GLU A 157 20.31 26.05 10.19
CA GLU A 157 21.12 24.84 10.08
C GLU A 157 21.74 24.50 11.44
N VAL A 158 21.12 23.56 12.17
CA VAL A 158 21.74 22.77 13.24
C VAL A 158 21.27 21.33 13.11
#